data_AF-A0AAX3P6A2-F1
#
_entry.id   AF-A0AAX3P6A2-F1
#
_cell.length_a   1.000
_cell.length_b   1.000
_cell.length_c   1.000
_cell.angle_alpha   90.00
_cell.angle_beta   90.00
_cell.angle_gamma   90.00
#
_symmetry.space_group_name_H-M   'P 1'
#
loop_
_entity.id
_entity.type
_entity.pdbx_description
1 polymer ?
#
loop_
_entity_poly.entity_id
_entity_poly.type
_entity_poly.pdbx_seq_one_letter_code
_entity_poly.pdbx_strand_id
1 'polypeptide(L)'
;MLFNRMLLARIFLTGAILTEVAGTSSMAMIPENEAGWLNYLPMWLLISFSYLLLAKAAKTISIGIAFALWEGLGIALITVVSVLFLDYHLNAQELIGLALAIVGIVLVTMGETHDEPTTGTGSIRRLGAAHDKPAAGTGSTRRLGAAHDKPAAGTSSTRSLGAAKEAVCTR
;
A
#
# COMPACT_ATOMS: atom_id res chain seq x y z
N MET A 1 19.20 17.69 -3.12
CA MET A 1 19.20 16.22 -3.20
C MET A 1 17.83 15.60 -3.55
N LEU A 2 16.70 16.30 -3.39
CA LEU A 2 15.36 15.78 -3.75
C LEU A 2 15.15 15.58 -5.26
N PHE A 3 15.80 16.38 -6.11
CA PHE A 3 15.69 16.29 -7.56
C PHE A 3 16.13 14.92 -8.11
N ASN A 4 17.22 14.36 -7.57
CA ASN A 4 17.71 13.04 -7.97
C ASN A 4 16.71 11.92 -7.62
N ARG A 5 15.99 12.05 -6.50
CA ARG A 5 15.05 11.02 -6.01
C ARG A 5 13.76 10.98 -6.84
N MET A 6 13.22 12.15 -7.18
CA MET A 6 12.07 12.29 -8.10
C MET A 6 12.42 11.85 -9.53
N LEU A 7 13.61 12.21 -10.01
CA LEU A 7 14.10 11.79 -11.33
C LEU A 7 14.26 10.27 -11.40
N LEU A 8 14.84 9.66 -10.37
CA LEU A 8 15.03 8.20 -10.31
C LEU A 8 13.69 7.45 -10.31
N ALA A 9 12.67 7.98 -9.62
CA ALA A 9 11.32 7.44 -9.62
C ALA A 9 10.69 7.40 -11.03
N ARG A 10 10.81 8.50 -11.78
CA ARG A 10 10.32 8.60 -13.15
C ARG A 10 11.05 7.63 -14.08
N ILE A 11 12.37 7.51 -13.95
CA ILE A 11 13.16 6.55 -14.72
C ILE A 11 12.73 5.12 -14.43
N PHE A 12 12.51 4.75 -13.16
CA PHE A 12 12.00 3.43 -12.81
C PHE A 12 10.58 3.19 -13.34
N LEU A 13 9.71 4.20 -13.31
CA LEU A 13 8.36 4.10 -13.85
C LEU A 13 8.37 3.90 -15.38
N THR A 14 9.14 4.71 -16.11
CA THR A 14 9.31 4.53 -17.55
C THR A 14 9.94 3.17 -17.88
N GLY A 15 10.94 2.74 -17.10
CA GLY A 15 11.53 1.41 -17.23
C GLY A 15 10.52 0.29 -16.99
N ALA A 16 9.62 0.42 -16.00
CA ALA A 16 8.58 -0.55 -15.73
C ALA A 16 7.68 -0.75 -16.95
N ILE A 17 7.17 0.35 -17.51
CA ILE A 17 6.30 0.35 -18.69
C ILE A 17 7.01 -0.28 -19.89
N LEU A 18 8.26 0.11 -20.17
CA LEU A 18 9.02 -0.47 -21.29
C LEU A 18 9.22 -1.98 -21.13
N THR A 19 9.52 -2.44 -19.90
CA THR A 19 9.74 -3.86 -19.63
C THR A 19 8.45 -4.66 -19.72
N GLU A 20 7.32 -4.08 -19.28
CA GLU A 20 5.99 -4.66 -19.42
C GLU A 20 5.60 -4.81 -20.89
N VAL A 21 5.74 -3.75 -21.68
CA VAL A 21 5.44 -3.76 -23.12
C VAL A 21 6.33 -4.79 -23.82
N ALA A 22 7.61 -4.89 -23.46
CA ALA A 22 8.50 -5.92 -23.99
C ALA A 22 8.07 -7.34 -23.58
N GLY A 23 7.65 -7.54 -22.32
CA GLY A 23 7.18 -8.82 -21.81
C GLY A 23 5.89 -9.28 -22.50
N THR A 24 4.92 -8.38 -22.65
CA THR A 24 3.65 -8.64 -23.36
C THR A 24 3.89 -8.85 -24.86
N SER A 25 4.76 -8.06 -25.48
CA SER A 25 5.15 -8.26 -26.89
C SER A 25 5.82 -9.62 -27.12
N SER A 26 6.61 -10.10 -26.14
CA SER A 26 7.23 -11.42 -26.24
C SER A 26 6.20 -12.54 -26.32
N MET A 27 5.01 -12.38 -25.73
CA MET A 27 3.92 -13.36 -25.84
C MET A 27 3.49 -13.56 -27.29
N ALA A 28 3.40 -12.48 -28.06
CA ALA A 28 3.02 -12.52 -29.47
C ALA A 28 4.08 -13.19 -30.36
N MET A 29 5.33 -13.29 -29.90
CA MET A 29 6.45 -13.85 -30.66
C MET A 29 6.75 -15.32 -30.31
N ILE A 30 6.08 -15.92 -29.33
CA ILE A 30 6.29 -17.32 -28.93
C ILE A 30 5.57 -18.23 -29.94
N PRO A 31 6.29 -19.11 -30.67
CA PRO A 31 5.66 -20.10 -31.54
C PRO A 31 4.93 -21.17 -30.70
N GLU A 32 3.72 -21.54 -31.13
CA GLU A 32 2.91 -22.61 -30.50
C GLU A 32 3.58 -23.99 -30.53
N ASN A 33 4.56 -24.19 -31.43
CA ASN A 33 5.17 -25.49 -31.67
C ASN A 33 6.48 -25.71 -30.89
N GLU A 34 6.40 -26.72 -30.00
CA GLU A 34 7.46 -27.65 -29.58
C GLU A 34 8.48 -27.29 -28.49
N ALA A 35 8.63 -26.04 -28.07
CA ALA A 35 9.40 -25.76 -26.86
C ALA A 35 8.44 -25.44 -25.70
N GLY A 36 8.40 -26.36 -24.72
CA GLY A 36 7.49 -26.33 -23.57
C GLY A 36 7.59 -25.08 -22.70
N TRP A 37 7.07 -25.16 -21.47
CA TRP A 37 6.91 -24.03 -20.52
C TRP A 37 8.13 -23.08 -20.36
N LEU A 38 9.34 -23.54 -20.73
CA LEU A 38 10.58 -22.76 -20.77
C LEU A 38 10.54 -21.56 -21.75
N ASN A 39 9.75 -21.59 -22.82
CA ASN A 39 9.63 -20.43 -23.73
C ASN A 39 8.96 -19.22 -23.07
N TYR A 40 8.17 -19.45 -22.01
CA TYR A 40 7.54 -18.39 -21.26
C TYR A 40 8.47 -17.78 -20.19
N LEU A 41 9.62 -18.39 -19.88
CA LEU A 41 10.57 -17.81 -18.91
C LEU A 41 10.89 -16.33 -19.14
N PRO A 42 11.26 -15.88 -20.36
CA PRO A 42 11.55 -14.47 -20.61
C PRO A 42 10.36 -13.56 -20.33
N MET A 43 9.14 -13.98 -20.69
CA MET A 43 7.90 -13.26 -20.38
C MET A 43 7.69 -13.11 -18.87
N TRP A 44 7.82 -14.20 -18.11
CA TRP A 44 7.67 -14.20 -16.65
C TRP A 44 8.72 -13.31 -15.97
N LEU A 45 9.95 -13.33 -16.45
CA LEU A 45 11.03 -12.49 -15.92
C LEU A 45 10.79 -11.01 -16.22
N LEU A 46 10.41 -10.66 -17.45
CA LEU A 46 10.15 -9.27 -17.87
C LEU A 46 8.96 -8.67 -17.11
N ILE A 47 7.85 -9.42 -16.99
CA ILE A 47 6.67 -8.92 -16.29
C ILE A 47 6.95 -8.77 -14.79
N SER A 48 7.62 -9.74 -14.18
CA SER A 48 8.02 -9.66 -12.77
C SER A 48 8.95 -8.46 -12.53
N PHE A 49 9.90 -8.24 -13.44
CA PHE A 49 10.82 -7.11 -13.35
C PHE A 49 10.11 -5.76 -13.48
N SER A 50 9.10 -5.66 -14.35
CA SER A 50 8.24 -4.47 -14.44
C SER A 50 7.56 -4.15 -13.09
N TYR A 51 6.91 -5.14 -12.47
CA TYR A 51 6.27 -4.94 -11.16
C TYR A 51 7.27 -4.55 -10.06
N LEU A 52 8.50 -5.07 -10.09
CA LEU A 52 9.54 -4.68 -9.14
C LEU A 52 9.98 -3.22 -9.32
N LEU A 53 10.11 -2.77 -10.57
CA LEU A 53 10.42 -1.37 -10.90
C LEU A 53 9.28 -0.44 -10.46
N LEU A 54 8.03 -0.83 -10.74
CA LEU A 54 6.85 -0.10 -10.31
C LEU A 54 6.78 0.01 -8.78
N ALA A 55 6.99 -1.09 -8.07
CA ALA A 55 7.02 -1.11 -6.60
C ALA A 55 8.10 -0.18 -6.02
N LYS A 56 9.21 0.04 -6.74
CA LYS A 56 10.22 1.04 -6.36
C LYS A 56 9.76 2.47 -6.65
N ALA A 57 9.15 2.72 -7.81
CA ALA A 57 8.64 4.04 -8.19
C ALA A 57 7.47 4.49 -7.27
N ALA A 58 6.60 3.56 -6.89
CA ALA A 58 5.44 3.81 -6.04
C ALA A 58 5.81 4.08 -4.56
N LYS A 59 7.06 3.87 -4.14
CA LYS A 59 7.59 4.32 -2.83
C LYS A 59 7.95 5.80 -2.82
N THR A 60 8.05 6.43 -3.99
CA THR A 60 8.51 7.81 -4.17
C THR A 60 7.41 8.76 -4.65
N ILE A 61 6.37 8.25 -5.31
CA ILE A 61 5.20 8.99 -5.82
C ILE A 61 3.94 8.41 -5.16
N SER A 62 2.79 9.11 -5.18
CA SER A 62 1.52 8.54 -4.72
C SER A 62 1.25 7.21 -5.45
N ILE A 63 0.76 6.22 -4.70
CA ILE A 63 0.49 4.90 -5.28
C ILE A 63 -0.57 5.01 -6.38
N GLY A 64 -1.54 5.92 -6.22
CA GLY A 64 -2.63 6.17 -7.16
C GLY A 64 -2.13 6.64 -8.53
N ILE A 65 -1.35 7.71 -8.58
CA ILE A 65 -0.78 8.23 -9.84
C ILE A 65 0.14 7.18 -10.49
N ALA A 66 0.96 6.48 -9.70
CA ALA A 66 1.89 5.49 -10.24
C ALA A 66 1.15 4.34 -10.96
N PHE A 67 0.10 3.79 -10.35
CA PHE A 67 -0.72 2.75 -10.98
C PHE A 67 -1.52 3.28 -12.18
N ALA A 68 -2.09 4.48 -12.08
CA ALA A 68 -2.86 5.08 -13.18
C ALA A 68 -1.99 5.30 -14.44
N LEU A 69 -0.76 5.80 -14.26
CA LEU A 69 0.17 6.00 -15.38
C LEU A 69 0.71 4.67 -15.91
N TRP A 70 0.99 3.71 -15.03
CA TRP A 70 1.55 2.42 -15.43
C TRP A 70 0.56 1.62 -16.29
N GLU A 71 -0.65 1.36 -15.78
CA GLU A 71 -1.70 0.65 -16.51
C GLU A 71 -2.13 1.44 -17.76
N GLY A 72 -2.30 2.74 -17.59
CA GLY A 72 -2.83 3.60 -18.64
C GLY A 72 -1.91 3.75 -19.85
N LEU A 73 -0.63 4.04 -19.59
CA LEU A 73 0.36 4.18 -20.64
C LEU A 73 0.80 2.81 -21.18
N GLY A 74 0.81 1.77 -20.33
CA GLY A 74 1.06 0.38 -20.72
C GLY A 74 0.08 -0.10 -21.78
N ILE A 75 -1.23 -0.01 -21.51
CA ILE A 75 -2.28 -0.41 -22.46
C ILE A 75 -2.18 0.37 -23.77
N ALA A 76 -1.96 1.68 -23.70
CA ALA A 76 -1.82 2.51 -24.89
C ALA A 76 -0.62 2.09 -25.77
N LEU A 77 0.54 1.85 -25.16
CA LEU A 77 1.74 1.39 -25.86
C LEU A 77 1.56 -0.02 -26.43
N ILE A 78 1.00 -0.96 -25.65
CA ILE A 78 0.72 -2.33 -26.12
C ILE A 78 -0.22 -2.27 -27.33
N THR A 79 -1.25 -1.43 -27.30
CA THR A 79 -2.18 -1.27 -28.42
C THR A 79 -1.45 -0.78 -29.67
N VAL A 80 -0.60 0.24 -29.54
CA VAL A 80 0.21 0.76 -30.66
C VAL A 80 1.16 -0.31 -31.20
N VAL A 81 1.85 -1.04 -30.32
CA VAL A 81 2.74 -2.13 -30.73
C VAL A 81 1.95 -3.24 -31.44
N SER A 82 0.77 -3.61 -30.95
CA SER A 82 -0.09 -4.61 -31.59
C SER A 82 -0.50 -4.21 -33.00
N VAL A 83 -0.83 -2.94 -33.25
CA VAL A 83 -1.14 -2.47 -34.62
C VAL A 83 0.07 -2.53 -35.53
N LEU A 84 1.25 -2.14 -35.02
CA LEU A 84 2.47 -2.05 -35.82
C LEU A 84 3.14 -3.40 -36.09
N PHE A 85 3.09 -4.33 -35.14
CA PHE A 85 3.76 -5.63 -35.22
C PHE A 85 2.85 -6.78 -35.62
N LEU A 86 1.55 -6.73 -35.27
CA LEU A 86 0.59 -7.80 -35.56
C LEU A 86 -0.38 -7.44 -36.71
N ASP A 87 -0.19 -6.29 -37.37
CA ASP A 87 -1.05 -5.76 -38.44
C ASP A 87 -2.56 -5.73 -38.07
N TYR A 88 -2.84 -5.63 -36.77
CA TYR A 88 -4.21 -5.66 -36.25
C TYR A 88 -4.95 -4.39 -36.65
N HIS A 89 -6.09 -4.54 -37.33
CA HIS A 89 -6.91 -3.42 -37.74
C HIS A 89 -7.80 -2.98 -36.58
N LEU A 90 -7.46 -1.85 -35.96
CA LEU A 90 -8.29 -1.26 -34.92
C LEU A 90 -9.59 -0.71 -35.54
N ASN A 91 -10.71 -1.15 -35.00
CA ASN A 91 -12.02 -0.60 -35.33
C ASN A 91 -12.16 0.81 -34.72
N ALA A 92 -12.98 1.66 -35.33
CA ALA A 92 -13.25 3.02 -34.83
C ALA A 92 -13.76 3.02 -33.38
N GLN A 93 -14.49 1.99 -32.97
CA GLN A 93 -14.97 1.82 -31.60
C GLN A 93 -13.83 1.58 -30.59
N GLU A 94 -12.80 0.81 -30.96
CA GLU A 94 -11.64 0.55 -30.11
C GLU A 94 -10.80 1.81 -29.93
N LEU A 95 -10.66 2.60 -30.99
CA LEU A 95 -9.97 3.88 -30.95
C LEU A 95 -10.66 4.88 -30.00
N ILE A 96 -12.00 4.94 -30.03
CA ILE A 96 -12.79 5.76 -29.09
C ILE A 96 -12.58 5.28 -27.66
N GLY A 97 -12.59 3.97 -27.43
CA GLY A 97 -12.33 3.38 -26.11
C GLY A 97 -10.93 3.75 -25.59
N LEU A 98 -9.91 3.63 -26.43
CA LEU A 98 -8.54 4.02 -26.09
C LEU A 98 -8.42 5.51 -25.78
N ALA A 99 -9.05 6.37 -26.59
CA ALA A 99 -9.07 7.81 -26.34
C ALA A 99 -9.72 8.14 -24.99
N LEU A 100 -10.83 7.46 -24.66
CA LEU A 100 -11.53 7.66 -23.39
C LEU A 100 -10.70 7.17 -22.20
N ALA A 101 -9.95 6.07 -22.35
CA ALA A 101 -9.01 5.60 -21.33
C ALA A 101 -7.92 6.65 -21.05
N ILE A 102 -7.32 7.23 -22.09
CA ILE A 102 -6.33 8.32 -21.97
C ILE A 102 -6.93 9.51 -21.22
N VAL A 103 -8.14 9.93 -21.57
CA VAL A 103 -8.85 11.02 -20.88
C VAL A 103 -9.08 10.68 -19.41
N GLY A 104 -9.47 9.44 -19.09
CA GLY A 104 -9.65 8.98 -17.72
C GLY A 104 -8.38 9.08 -16.88
N ILE A 105 -7.22 8.69 -17.45
CA ILE A 105 -5.91 8.77 -16.79
C ILE A 105 -5.53 10.23 -16.50
N VAL A 106 -5.74 11.12 -17.48
CA VAL A 106 -5.49 12.56 -17.29
C VAL A 106 -6.37 13.10 -16.16
N LEU A 107 -7.64 12.73 -16.12
CA LEU A 107 -8.57 13.18 -15.10
C LEU A 107 -8.17 12.71 -13.69
N VAL A 108 -7.77 11.44 -13.55
CA VAL A 108 -7.23 10.89 -12.28
C VAL A 108 -5.96 11.63 -11.87
N THR A 109 -5.06 11.89 -12.82
CA THR A 109 -3.80 12.59 -12.55
C THR A 109 -4.03 14.04 -12.11
N MET A 110 -5.05 14.71 -12.65
CA MET A 110 -5.42 16.08 -12.25
C MET A 110 -6.21 16.15 -10.95
N GLY A 111 -6.94 15.08 -10.60
CA GLY A 111 -7.76 15.00 -9.39
C GLY A 111 -6.97 14.73 -8.11
N GLU A 112 -5.72 14.29 -8.20
CA GLU A 112 -4.86 14.12 -7.02
C GLU A 112 -4.39 15.50 -6.50
N THR A 113 -5.25 16.15 -5.72
CA THR A 113 -4.86 17.29 -4.89
C THR A 113 -4.01 16.77 -3.73
N HIS A 114 -2.77 17.23 -3.65
CA HIS A 114 -1.97 17.07 -2.43
C HIS A 114 -2.70 17.80 -1.30
N ASP A 115 -3.46 17.05 -0.51
CA ASP A 115 -3.97 17.50 0.77
C ASP A 115 -2.76 17.72 1.68
N GLU A 116 -2.21 18.93 1.65
CA GLU A 116 -1.43 19.48 2.74
C GLU A 116 -2.35 19.45 3.96
N PRO A 117 -2.07 18.65 5.01
CA PRO A 117 -2.75 18.84 6.27
C PRO A 117 -2.29 20.20 6.77
N THR A 118 -3.07 21.25 6.48
CA THR A 118 -2.84 22.60 7.00
C THR A 118 -2.52 22.48 8.47
N THR A 119 -1.27 22.83 8.76
CA THR A 119 -0.63 22.75 10.06
C THR A 119 -1.55 23.33 11.13
N GLY A 120 -2.22 22.46 11.89
CA GLY A 120 -2.96 22.81 13.10
C GLY A 120 -2.03 23.08 14.28
N THR A 121 -1.13 24.06 14.15
CA THR A 121 -0.29 24.58 15.24
C THR A 121 -1.08 25.56 16.12
N GLY A 122 -2.18 25.13 16.73
CA GLY A 122 -2.90 26.03 17.65
C GLY A 122 -3.91 25.36 18.54
N SER A 123 -3.60 25.27 19.84
CA SER A 123 -4.52 25.52 20.97
C SER A 123 -4.62 24.44 22.07
N ILE A 124 -4.30 23.16 21.84
CA ILE A 124 -4.56 22.11 22.86
C ILE A 124 -3.34 21.83 23.78
N ARG A 125 -2.55 22.84 24.15
CA ARG A 125 -1.52 22.69 25.23
C ARG A 125 -1.61 23.72 26.35
N ARG A 126 -2.65 24.55 26.35
CA ARG A 126 -2.93 25.53 27.41
C ARG A 126 -4.18 25.19 28.23
N LEU A 127 -4.56 23.92 28.31
CA LEU A 127 -5.67 23.45 29.15
C LEU A 127 -5.23 22.57 30.34
N GLY A 128 -3.95 22.58 30.71
CA GLY A 128 -3.41 21.78 31.82
C GLY A 128 -2.61 22.55 32.88
N ALA A 129 -2.56 23.87 32.80
CA ALA A 129 -1.71 24.70 33.68
C ALA A 129 -2.51 25.66 34.57
N ALA A 130 -3.64 25.18 35.11
CA ALA A 130 -4.42 25.93 36.11
C ALA A 130 -4.99 24.95 37.14
N HIS A 131 -4.13 24.40 37.99
CA HIS A 131 -4.53 23.97 39.33
C HIS A 131 -3.47 24.44 40.33
N ASP A 132 -3.60 25.71 40.70
CA ASP A 132 -2.99 26.35 41.85
C ASP A 132 -3.67 25.86 43.13
N LYS A 133 -2.92 25.39 44.13
CA LYS A 133 -2.87 25.97 45.49
C LYS A 133 -2.12 25.11 46.53
N PRO A 134 -1.65 25.73 47.65
CA PRO A 134 -0.35 25.45 48.24
C PRO A 134 -0.37 24.96 49.70
N ALA A 135 0.82 24.55 50.16
CA ALA A 135 1.43 24.73 51.49
C ALA A 135 0.72 24.27 52.79
N ALA A 136 1.47 23.39 53.49
CA ALA A 136 1.82 23.45 54.92
C ALA A 136 0.77 23.17 56.01
N GLY A 137 1.14 22.31 56.97
CA GLY A 137 0.49 22.25 58.29
C GLY A 137 0.53 20.92 59.04
N THR A 138 1.67 20.63 59.66
CA THR A 138 1.87 20.04 61.01
C THR A 138 0.66 19.47 61.77
N GLY A 139 0.78 18.24 62.29
CA GLY A 139 -0.13 17.75 63.36
C GLY A 139 0.01 16.27 63.73
N SER A 140 0.72 16.01 64.82
CA SER A 140 0.96 14.71 65.46
C SER A 140 -0.30 14.13 66.16
N THR A 141 -0.17 12.86 66.60
CA THR A 141 -1.06 12.01 67.43
C THR A 141 -2.09 11.19 66.63
N ARG A 142 -2.32 9.89 66.84
CA ARG A 142 -2.35 9.12 68.10
C ARG A 142 -2.38 7.60 67.81
N ARG A 143 -1.50 6.88 68.51
CA ARG A 143 -1.55 5.51 69.09
C ARG A 143 -2.59 4.49 68.54
N LEU A 144 -2.16 3.30 68.09
CA LEU A 144 -1.71 2.10 68.84
C LEU A 144 -2.87 1.20 69.32
N GLY A 145 -2.98 0.00 68.75
CA GLY A 145 -3.36 -1.21 69.48
C GLY A 145 -4.64 -1.96 69.05
N ALA A 146 -4.48 -3.29 68.96
CA ALA A 146 -5.49 -4.37 68.95
C ALA A 146 -6.25 -4.60 67.62
N ALA A 147 -6.47 -5.82 67.11
CA ALA A 147 -6.23 -7.20 67.53
C ALA A 147 -6.17 -8.06 66.23
N HIS A 148 -5.24 -9.00 66.06
CA HIS A 148 -5.39 -10.43 66.38
C HIS A 148 -6.71 -11.07 65.90
N ASP A 149 -6.70 -11.71 64.74
CA ASP A 149 -6.92 -13.17 64.65
C ASP A 149 -6.54 -13.76 63.28
N LYS A 150 -5.95 -14.96 63.33
CA LYS A 150 -5.71 -15.95 62.25
C LYS A 150 -6.69 -17.13 62.55
N PRO A 151 -6.65 -18.30 61.88
CA PRO A 151 -6.32 -18.71 60.50
C PRO A 151 -7.38 -19.67 59.88
N ALA A 152 -7.31 -19.96 58.57
CA ALA A 152 -7.70 -21.26 57.95
C ALA A 152 -7.24 -21.24 56.47
N ALA A 153 -6.28 -22.02 55.99
CA ALA A 153 -6.24 -23.49 55.77
C ALA A 153 -7.05 -23.94 54.52
N GLY A 154 -6.37 -24.66 53.59
CA GLY A 154 -6.98 -25.49 52.54
C GLY A 154 -6.49 -25.19 51.11
N THR A 155 -5.40 -25.82 50.64
CA THR A 155 -5.40 -26.99 49.71
C THR A 155 -5.77 -26.62 48.26
N SER A 156 -4.79 -26.36 47.39
CA SER A 156 -4.13 -27.33 46.52
C SER A 156 -4.97 -27.85 45.33
N SER A 157 -4.43 -27.59 44.14
CA SER A 157 -4.42 -28.48 42.96
C SER A 157 -5.75 -28.74 42.24
N THR A 158 -5.82 -28.44 40.94
CA THR A 158 -5.72 -29.47 39.88
C THR A 158 -6.14 -28.91 38.51
N ARG A 159 -5.41 -29.39 37.48
CA ARG A 159 -5.89 -29.80 36.15
C ARG A 159 -6.46 -28.73 35.19
N SER A 160 -5.81 -28.47 34.05
CA SER A 160 -5.70 -29.36 32.87
C SER A 160 -6.85 -29.13 31.88
N LEU A 161 -6.47 -28.57 30.73
CA LEU A 161 -6.81 -29.07 29.40
C LEU A 161 -8.23 -28.81 28.88
N GLY A 162 -8.27 -28.13 27.73
CA GLY A 162 -9.14 -28.56 26.64
C GLY A 162 -10.27 -27.60 26.30
N ALA A 163 -10.39 -27.40 24.99
CA ALA A 163 -11.63 -27.11 24.28
C ALA A 163 -12.26 -25.72 24.53
N ALA A 164 -11.92 -24.77 23.64
CA ALA A 164 -12.92 -23.88 23.07
C ALA A 164 -12.52 -23.58 21.62
N LYS A 165 -12.74 -24.60 20.79
CA LYS A 165 -13.28 -24.41 19.44
C LYS A 165 -14.70 -23.84 19.63
N GLU A 166 -15.15 -23.03 18.68
CA GLU A 166 -16.54 -22.63 18.38
C GLU A 166 -16.83 -21.13 18.52
N ALA A 167 -17.62 -20.66 17.55
CA ALA A 167 -18.31 -19.38 17.43
C ALA A 167 -17.57 -18.19 16.78
N VAL A 168 -17.46 -18.19 15.44
CA VAL A 168 -17.73 -16.98 14.64
C VAL A 168 -18.71 -17.35 13.52
N CYS A 169 -19.98 -17.35 13.91
CA CYS A 169 -21.12 -17.03 13.06
C CYS A 169 -21.34 -15.51 13.15
N THR A 170 -22.03 -14.91 12.18
CA THR A 170 -22.29 -13.46 11.94
C THR A 170 -21.23 -12.78 11.07
N ARG A 171 -21.55 -12.12 9.95
CA ARG A 171 -22.83 -11.69 9.36
C ARG A 171 -22.60 -11.40 7.87
#